data_AF-A0A7S2ASD4-F1
#
_entry.id   AF-A0A7S2ASD4-F1
#
_cell.length_a   1.000
_cell.length_b   1.000
_cell.length_c   1.000
_cell.angle_alpha   90.00
_cell.angle_beta   90.00
_cell.angle_gamma   90.00
#
_symmetry.space_group_name_H-M   'P 1'
#
loop_
_entity.id
_entity.type
_entity.pdbx_description
1 polymer ?
#
loop_
_entity_poly.entity_id
_entity_poly.type
_entity_poly.pdbx_seq_one_letter_code
_entity_poly.pdbx_strand_id
1 'polypeptide(L)'
;VTYTKLPLAPVTADDLRGVCQHQSVSEWTSDQRSGIKGTLHRLSREVRRNQDELLLLVLRFGRHVFGCCRELLPGIKSFKSMLLVGPPGVGKTTVLREYTRLLSEHYRRRVVVVDTSMEIGGVDAVPHRCLGDETVRLEVPSREQQYQVMVRAVQNLNPQVIVIDEIGTEKEVEAAISIAARGIQL
;
A
#
# COMPACT_ATOMS: atom_id res chain seq x y z
N VAL A 1 14.88 4.50 -15.46
CA VAL A 1 13.52 4.49 -16.03
C VAL A 1 13.67 4.39 -17.54
N THR A 2 13.25 3.27 -18.13
CA THR A 2 13.31 3.10 -19.60
C THR A 2 12.02 3.66 -20.19
N TYR A 3 12.10 4.79 -20.88
CA TYR A 3 10.97 5.32 -21.62
C TYR A 3 10.83 4.53 -22.92
N THR A 4 9.85 3.64 -22.99
CA THR A 4 9.51 2.96 -24.23
C THR A 4 8.38 3.75 -24.89
N LYS A 5 8.69 4.43 -26.01
CA LYS A 5 7.65 5.01 -26.85
C LYS A 5 6.98 3.86 -27.59
N LEU A 6 5.80 3.44 -27.14
CA LEU A 6 5.01 2.47 -27.87
C LEU A 6 4.64 3.06 -29.24
N PRO A 7 4.76 2.31 -30.35
CA PRO A 7 4.31 2.75 -31.66
C PRO A 7 2.77 2.68 -31.71
N LEU A 8 2.14 3.63 -31.02
CA LEU A 8 0.69 3.79 -31.00
C LEU A 8 0.33 5.11 -31.68
N ALA A 9 -0.88 5.18 -32.25
CA ALA A 9 -1.49 6.44 -32.61
C ALA A 9 -1.43 7.42 -31.40
N PRO A 10 -1.42 8.74 -31.63
CA PRO A 10 -1.39 9.71 -30.55
C PRO A 10 -2.50 9.43 -29.53
N VAL A 11 -2.13 9.29 -28.26
CA VAL A 11 -3.10 9.13 -27.17
C VAL A 11 -3.94 10.40 -27.08
N THR A 12 -5.26 10.24 -27.09
CA THR A 12 -6.23 11.34 -27.04
C THR A 12 -6.72 11.59 -25.62
N ALA A 13 -7.34 12.76 -25.39
CA ALA A 13 -8.00 13.05 -24.12
C ALA A 13 -9.15 12.07 -23.82
N ASP A 14 -9.83 11.57 -24.85
CA ASP A 14 -10.90 10.58 -24.70
C ASP A 14 -10.37 9.21 -24.28
N ASP A 15 -9.20 8.79 -24.77
CA ASP A 15 -8.54 7.57 -24.30
C ASP A 15 -8.26 7.66 -22.79
N LEU A 16 -7.68 8.78 -22.34
CA LEU A 16 -7.35 8.98 -20.93
C LEU A 16 -8.60 9.02 -20.05
N ARG A 17 -9.66 9.70 -20.51
CA ARG A 17 -10.97 9.70 -19.83
C ARG A 17 -11.56 8.29 -19.77
N GLY A 18 -11.48 7.56 -20.87
CA GLY A 18 -11.92 6.17 -20.97
C GLY A 18 -11.24 5.28 -19.95
N VAL A 19 -9.92 5.41 -19.76
CA VAL A 19 -9.20 4.68 -18.69
C VAL A 19 -9.69 5.12 -17.31
N CYS A 20 -9.81 6.42 -17.05
CA CYS A 20 -10.23 6.94 -15.75
C CYS A 20 -11.64 6.51 -15.33
N GLN A 21 -12.53 6.28 -16.30
CA GLN A 21 -13.93 5.88 -16.09
C GLN A 21 -14.16 4.37 -16.25
N HIS A 22 -13.11 3.61 -16.59
CA HIS A 22 -13.23 2.18 -16.78
C HIS A 22 -13.65 1.49 -15.48
N GLN A 23 -14.60 0.54 -15.55
CA GLN A 23 -15.18 -0.14 -14.39
C GLN A 23 -14.17 -0.83 -13.46
N SER A 24 -12.99 -1.18 -13.99
CA SER A 24 -11.90 -1.80 -13.22
C SER A 24 -11.12 -0.78 -12.38
N VAL A 25 -11.25 0.51 -12.64
CA VAL A 25 -10.59 1.57 -11.88
C VAL A 25 -11.45 1.88 -10.65
N SER A 26 -10.83 1.98 -9.47
CA SER A 26 -11.51 2.37 -8.24
C SER A 26 -11.84 3.86 -8.23
N GLU A 27 -12.57 4.30 -7.22
CA GLU A 27 -12.79 5.72 -7.01
C GLU A 27 -11.46 6.47 -6.88
N TRP A 28 -11.48 7.72 -7.32
CA TRP A 28 -10.33 8.61 -7.23
C TRP A 28 -10.33 9.30 -5.86
N THR A 29 -9.21 9.16 -5.15
CA THR A 29 -8.98 9.81 -3.87
C THR A 29 -8.78 11.32 -4.03
N SER A 30 -8.81 12.05 -2.92
CA SER A 30 -8.57 13.50 -2.89
C SER A 30 -7.18 13.90 -3.39
N ASP A 31 -6.18 13.01 -3.28
CA ASP A 31 -4.83 13.18 -3.81
C ASP A 31 -4.66 12.68 -5.25
N GLN A 32 -5.77 12.51 -5.99
CA GLN A 32 -5.79 12.13 -7.41
C GLN A 32 -5.15 10.77 -7.71
N ARG A 33 -5.26 9.84 -6.76
CA ARG A 33 -4.83 8.44 -6.93
C ARG A 33 -6.04 7.53 -7.06
N SER A 34 -5.82 6.39 -7.69
CA SER A 34 -6.79 5.30 -7.81
C SER A 34 -6.01 4.00 -8.03
N GLY A 35 -6.67 2.85 -8.08
CA GLY A 35 -6.04 1.60 -8.46
C GLY A 35 -6.95 0.74 -9.33
N ILE A 36 -6.37 -0.34 -9.84
CA ILE A 36 -7.09 -1.31 -10.66
C ILE A 36 -7.55 -2.46 -9.75
N LYS A 37 -8.86 -2.63 -9.64
CA LYS A 37 -9.53 -3.71 -8.90
C LYS A 37 -8.95 -5.07 -9.28
N GLY A 38 -8.76 -5.92 -8.28
CA GLY A 38 -8.15 -7.24 -8.36
C GLY A 38 -6.63 -7.23 -8.50
N THR A 39 -5.97 -6.07 -8.47
CA THR A 39 -4.53 -5.96 -8.73
C THR A 39 -3.80 -5.08 -7.72
N LEU A 40 -2.47 -5.03 -7.82
CA LEU A 40 -1.61 -4.08 -7.09
C LEU A 40 -1.28 -2.83 -7.93
N HIS A 41 -1.92 -2.65 -9.08
CA HIS A 41 -1.61 -1.54 -9.98
C HIS A 41 -2.28 -0.26 -9.50
N ARG A 42 -1.50 0.83 -9.52
CA ARG A 42 -1.97 2.15 -9.10
C ARG A 42 -1.99 3.12 -10.26
N LEU A 43 -3.01 3.95 -10.30
CA LEU A 43 -3.16 5.06 -11.21
C LEU A 43 -2.97 6.38 -10.44
N SER A 44 -2.38 7.37 -11.10
CA SER A 44 -2.31 8.73 -10.58
C SER A 44 -2.54 9.69 -11.73
N ARG A 45 -3.30 10.76 -11.49
CA ARG A 45 -3.64 11.72 -12.54
C ARG A 45 -3.33 13.15 -12.14
N GLU A 46 -2.97 13.97 -13.12
CA GLU A 46 -2.90 15.42 -12.95
C GLU A 46 -4.05 16.06 -13.73
N VAL A 47 -4.83 16.87 -13.02
CA VAL A 47 -5.99 17.57 -13.59
C VAL A 47 -5.77 19.07 -13.46
N ARG A 48 -6.05 19.81 -14.52
CA ARG A 48 -6.00 21.27 -14.49
C ARG A 48 -7.14 21.80 -13.61
N ARG A 49 -6.78 22.47 -12.51
CA ARG A 49 -7.70 22.95 -11.45
C ARG A 49 -8.95 23.70 -11.92
N ASN A 50 -8.95 24.32 -13.10
CA ASN A 50 -10.03 25.20 -13.56
C ASN A 50 -10.80 24.67 -14.79
N GLN A 51 -10.41 23.53 -15.38
CA GLN A 51 -10.98 23.06 -16.65
C GLN A 51 -11.38 21.58 -16.63
N ASP A 52 -11.20 20.88 -15.50
CA ASP A 52 -11.35 19.42 -15.37
C ASP A 52 -10.61 18.67 -16.50
N GLU A 53 -9.55 19.30 -17.02
CA GLU A 53 -8.77 18.81 -18.14
C GLU A 53 -7.69 17.87 -17.60
N LEU A 54 -7.75 16.62 -18.03
CA LEU A 54 -6.79 15.58 -17.66
C LEU A 54 -5.48 15.78 -18.44
N LEU A 55 -4.42 16.16 -17.73
CA LEU A 55 -3.11 16.48 -18.32
C LEU A 55 -2.18 15.27 -18.39
N LEU A 56 -2.25 14.40 -17.39
CA LEU A 56 -1.35 13.27 -17.24
C LEU A 56 -2.07 12.12 -16.55
N LEU A 57 -1.80 10.90 -17.00
CA LEU A 57 -2.14 9.67 -16.31
C LEU A 57 -0.88 8.82 -16.18
N VAL A 58 -0.59 8.37 -14.95
CA VAL A 58 0.55 7.52 -14.64
C VAL A 58 0.03 6.18 -14.11
N LEU A 59 0.45 5.10 -14.75
CA LEU A 59 0.21 3.73 -14.27
C LEU A 59 1.48 3.17 -13.64
N ARG A 60 1.40 2.80 -12.36
CA ARG A 60 2.45 2.09 -11.63
C ARG A 60 2.06 0.62 -11.50
N PHE A 61 2.85 -0.23 -12.15
CA PHE A 61 2.66 -1.68 -12.09
C PHE A 61 3.16 -2.23 -10.75
N GLY A 62 2.23 -2.44 -9.81
CA GLY A 62 2.52 -3.24 -8.61
C GLY A 62 2.74 -4.71 -8.96
N ARG A 63 3.77 -5.31 -8.34
CA ARG A 63 4.11 -6.73 -8.47
C ARG A 63 4.42 -7.28 -7.08
N HIS A 64 4.08 -8.56 -6.87
CA HIS A 64 4.53 -9.32 -5.72
C HIS A 64 5.71 -10.22 -6.13
N VAL A 65 6.78 -10.23 -5.33
CA VAL A 65 7.98 -11.05 -5.58
C VAL A 65 8.17 -11.99 -4.39
N PHE A 66 7.91 -13.27 -4.60
CA PHE A 66 8.09 -14.29 -3.57
C PHE A 66 9.57 -14.54 -3.26
N GLY A 67 9.88 -14.85 -2.00
CA GLY A 67 11.21 -15.25 -1.57
C GLY A 67 12.21 -14.10 -1.41
N CYS A 68 11.82 -12.84 -1.65
CA CYS A 68 12.72 -11.69 -1.49
C CYS A 68 13.15 -11.46 -0.04
N CYS A 69 12.44 -12.03 0.94
CA CYS A 69 12.76 -11.92 2.36
C CYS A 69 13.60 -13.09 2.91
N ARG A 70 14.18 -13.96 2.06
CA ARG A 70 14.91 -15.16 2.50
C ARG A 70 16.03 -14.85 3.50
N GLU A 71 16.82 -13.81 3.24
CA GLU A 71 17.92 -13.39 4.12
C GLU A 71 17.41 -12.74 5.42
N LEU A 72 16.18 -12.21 5.39
CA LEU A 72 15.54 -11.57 6.54
C LEU A 72 14.82 -12.57 7.46
N LEU A 73 14.76 -13.87 7.10
CA LEU A 73 14.06 -14.91 7.87
C LEU A 73 14.43 -14.97 9.36
N PRO A 74 15.73 -14.85 9.76
CA PRO A 74 16.08 -14.81 11.17
C PRO A 74 15.45 -13.60 11.89
N GLY A 75 15.45 -12.43 11.23
CA GLY A 75 14.81 -11.22 11.74
C GLY A 75 13.30 -11.36 11.86
N ILE A 76 12.65 -11.97 10.86
CA ILE A 76 11.21 -12.29 10.89
C ILE A 76 10.86 -13.18 12.09
N LYS A 77 11.63 -14.25 12.30
CA LYS A 77 11.42 -15.20 13.42
C LYS A 77 11.62 -14.58 14.80
N SER A 78 12.34 -13.47 14.90
CA SER A 78 12.52 -12.77 16.17
C SER A 78 11.26 -12.05 16.65
N PHE A 79 10.27 -11.84 15.76
CA PHE A 79 9.03 -11.11 16.02
C PHE A 79 9.23 -9.71 16.64
N LYS A 80 10.42 -9.12 16.42
CA LYS A 80 10.71 -7.75 16.80
C LYS A 80 10.17 -6.78 15.76
N SER A 81 9.87 -5.56 16.19
CA SER A 81 9.53 -4.48 15.26
C SER A 81 10.67 -4.22 14.28
N MET A 82 10.32 -3.89 13.04
CA MET A 82 11.28 -3.72 11.95
C MET A 82 11.01 -2.43 11.18
N LEU A 83 12.05 -1.60 11.03
CA LEU A 83 12.01 -0.42 10.18
C LEU A 83 12.82 -0.65 8.90
N LEU A 84 12.19 -0.55 7.74
CA LEU A 84 12.85 -0.63 6.44
C LEU A 84 13.21 0.77 5.95
N VAL A 85 14.51 1.09 5.92
CA VAL A 85 15.02 2.40 5.49
C VAL A 85 15.74 2.28 4.16
N GLY A 86 15.47 3.19 3.24
CA GLY A 86 16.17 3.27 1.97
C GLY A 86 15.51 4.26 1.00
N PRO A 87 16.21 4.66 -0.07
CA PRO A 87 15.69 5.64 -1.02
C PRO A 87 14.44 5.13 -1.77
N PRO A 88 13.71 6.02 -2.48
CA PRO A 88 12.60 5.60 -3.33
C PRO A 88 13.03 4.55 -4.35
N GLY A 89 12.17 3.54 -4.57
CA GLY A 89 12.39 2.53 -5.62
C GLY A 89 13.32 1.36 -5.29
N VAL A 90 13.89 1.28 -4.08
CA VAL A 90 14.79 0.17 -3.69
C VAL A 90 14.09 -1.15 -3.34
N GLY A 91 12.77 -1.21 -3.42
CA GLY A 91 12.00 -2.43 -3.15
C GLY A 91 11.47 -2.59 -1.73
N LYS A 92 11.42 -1.53 -0.91
CA LYS A 92 10.85 -1.55 0.45
C LYS A 92 9.44 -2.16 0.48
N THR A 93 8.53 -1.68 -0.36
CA THR A 93 7.16 -2.20 -0.44
C THR A 93 7.11 -3.66 -0.91
N THR A 94 8.05 -4.10 -1.75
CA THR A 94 8.17 -5.51 -2.16
C THR A 94 8.50 -6.39 -0.95
N VAL A 95 9.48 -5.97 -0.15
CA VAL A 95 9.84 -6.63 1.11
C VAL A 95 8.66 -6.61 2.09
N LEU A 96 7.96 -5.47 2.26
CA LEU A 96 6.79 -5.38 3.13
C LEU A 96 5.70 -6.38 2.76
N ARG A 97 5.33 -6.50 1.47
CA ARG A 97 4.28 -7.44 1.05
C ARG A 97 4.67 -8.89 1.36
N GLU A 98 5.89 -9.29 1.01
CA GLU A 98 6.36 -10.66 1.28
C GLU A 98 6.53 -10.92 2.78
N TYR A 99 6.98 -9.92 3.55
CA TYR A 99 7.09 -9.99 5.00
C TYR A 99 5.72 -10.20 5.66
N THR A 100 4.73 -9.40 5.27
CA THR A 100 3.33 -9.54 5.70
C THR A 100 2.80 -10.93 5.41
N ARG A 101 3.02 -11.43 4.19
CA ARG A 101 2.62 -12.79 3.80
C ARG A 101 3.25 -13.86 4.67
N LEU A 102 4.56 -13.77 4.92
CA LEU A 102 5.27 -14.74 5.75
C LEU A 102 4.72 -14.75 7.18
N LEU A 103 4.47 -13.57 7.77
CA LEU A 103 3.85 -13.48 9.09
C LEU A 103 2.45 -14.09 9.13
N SER A 104 1.63 -13.78 8.12
CA SER A 104 0.25 -14.24 7.99
C SER A 104 0.17 -15.75 7.75
N GLU A 105 0.76 -16.26 6.67
CA GLU A 105 0.59 -17.64 6.25
C GLU A 105 1.50 -18.63 7.00
N HIS A 106 2.78 -18.27 7.21
CA HIS A 106 3.78 -19.20 7.75
C HIS A 106 3.82 -19.16 9.27
N TYR A 107 3.68 -17.97 9.86
CA TYR A 107 3.70 -17.80 11.31
C TYR A 107 2.31 -17.62 11.93
N ARG A 108 1.24 -17.68 11.12
CA ARG A 108 -0.16 -17.63 11.57
C ARG A 108 -0.44 -16.45 12.50
N ARG A 109 0.15 -15.29 12.16
CA ARG A 109 -0.05 -14.05 12.91
C ARG A 109 -1.26 -13.31 12.37
N ARG A 110 -2.04 -12.73 13.28
CA ARG A 110 -3.07 -11.74 12.93
C ARG A 110 -2.39 -10.44 12.52
N VAL A 111 -2.29 -10.20 11.21
CA VAL A 111 -1.61 -9.02 10.66
C VAL A 111 -2.65 -7.99 10.26
N VAL A 112 -2.45 -6.74 10.68
CA VAL A 112 -3.23 -5.60 10.19
C VAL A 112 -2.35 -4.69 9.38
N VAL A 113 -2.65 -4.51 8.10
CA VAL A 113 -1.98 -3.54 7.23
C VAL A 113 -2.75 -2.23 7.26
N VAL A 114 -2.10 -1.14 7.64
CA VAL A 114 -2.64 0.22 7.48
C VAL A 114 -2.10 0.79 6.16
N ASP A 115 -2.94 0.78 5.13
CA ASP A 115 -2.55 1.03 3.74
C ASP A 115 -3.07 2.39 3.26
N THR A 116 -2.19 3.39 3.30
CA THR A 116 -2.53 4.77 2.92
C THR A 116 -2.40 5.03 1.43
N SER A 117 -1.48 4.34 0.77
CA SER A 117 -1.13 4.59 -0.64
C SER A 117 -1.78 3.59 -1.59
N MET A 118 -2.52 2.62 -1.04
CA MET A 118 -3.08 1.44 -1.70
C MET A 118 -2.01 0.58 -2.37
N GLU A 119 -0.73 0.79 -2.03
CA GLU A 119 0.37 0.05 -2.64
C GLU A 119 0.50 -1.34 -2.02
N ILE A 120 0.19 -1.55 -0.74
CA ILE A 120 0.49 -2.83 -0.09
C ILE A 120 -0.54 -3.89 -0.50
N GLY A 121 -1.83 -3.62 -0.26
CA GLY A 121 -2.92 -4.57 -0.42
C GLY A 121 -3.83 -4.34 -1.63
N GLY A 122 -3.60 -3.28 -2.41
CA GLY A 122 -4.51 -2.91 -3.50
C GLY A 122 -5.76 -2.18 -3.01
N VAL A 123 -6.71 -1.96 -3.92
CA VAL A 123 -7.86 -1.05 -3.72
C VAL A 123 -9.15 -1.74 -3.30
N ASP A 124 -9.23 -3.05 -3.44
CA ASP A 124 -10.47 -3.77 -3.12
C ASP A 124 -10.71 -3.87 -1.62
N ALA A 125 -11.97 -4.10 -1.25
CA ALA A 125 -12.35 -4.38 0.13
C ALA A 125 -11.63 -5.62 0.68
N VAL A 126 -11.50 -6.65 -0.16
CA VAL A 126 -10.66 -7.82 0.13
C VAL A 126 -9.24 -7.51 -0.34
N PRO A 127 -8.22 -7.50 0.53
CA PRO A 127 -6.86 -7.23 0.10
C PRO A 127 -6.35 -8.27 -0.89
N HIS A 128 -5.43 -7.85 -1.75
CA HIS A 128 -4.77 -8.74 -2.69
C HIS A 128 -4.12 -9.92 -1.94
N ARG A 129 -4.35 -11.14 -2.46
CA ARG A 129 -3.93 -12.42 -1.85
C ARG A 129 -2.43 -12.52 -1.50
N CYS A 130 -1.60 -11.64 -2.07
CA CYS A 130 -0.17 -11.62 -1.74
C CYS A 130 0.11 -11.31 -0.27
N LEU A 131 -0.85 -10.79 0.48
CA LEU A 131 -0.67 -10.48 1.90
C LEU A 131 -0.96 -11.68 2.82
N GLY A 132 -1.48 -12.79 2.29
CA GLY A 132 -1.87 -13.96 3.08
C GLY A 132 -3.24 -13.85 3.75
N ASP A 133 -3.80 -15.01 4.09
CA ASP A 133 -5.21 -15.18 4.49
C ASP A 133 -5.55 -14.58 5.87
N GLU A 134 -4.59 -14.51 6.79
CA GLU A 134 -4.78 -13.97 8.15
C GLU A 134 -4.57 -12.45 8.24
N THR A 135 -4.53 -11.78 7.08
CA THR A 135 -4.25 -10.34 6.97
C THR A 135 -5.52 -9.53 6.75
N VAL A 136 -5.72 -8.53 7.61
CA VAL A 136 -6.75 -7.50 7.44
C VAL A 136 -6.11 -6.21 6.92
N ARG A 137 -6.70 -5.58 5.90
CA ARG A 137 -6.29 -4.25 5.42
C ARG A 137 -7.24 -3.20 5.96
N LEU A 138 -6.68 -2.16 6.56
CA LEU A 138 -7.38 -0.92 6.84
C LEU A 138 -6.93 0.14 5.84
N GLU A 139 -7.89 0.63 5.05
CA GLU A 139 -7.68 1.78 4.19
C GLU A 139 -7.66 3.07 5.01
N VAL A 140 -6.75 3.97 4.65
CA VAL A 140 -6.65 5.29 5.27
C VAL A 140 -7.27 6.34 4.35
N PRO A 141 -8.33 7.05 4.76
CA PRO A 141 -9.02 8.01 3.91
C PRO A 141 -8.16 9.19 3.45
N SER A 142 -7.23 9.64 4.30
CA SER A 142 -6.24 10.66 3.97
C SER A 142 -4.97 10.46 4.79
N ARG A 143 -3.81 10.93 4.28
CA ARG A 143 -2.51 10.72 4.94
C ARG A 143 -2.50 11.24 6.39
N GLU A 144 -3.19 12.34 6.65
CA GLU A 144 -3.29 12.98 7.96
C GLU A 144 -4.05 12.13 8.99
N GLN A 145 -4.90 11.22 8.53
CA GLN A 145 -5.70 10.34 9.38
C GLN A 145 -5.00 9.01 9.71
N GLN A 146 -3.80 8.77 9.17
CA GLN A 146 -3.11 7.49 9.36
C GLN A 146 -2.93 7.13 10.83
N TYR A 147 -2.53 8.08 11.68
CA TYR A 147 -2.35 7.82 13.11
C TYR A 147 -3.65 7.36 13.78
N GLN A 148 -4.80 7.89 13.38
CA GLN A 148 -6.12 7.51 13.92
C GLN A 148 -6.47 6.08 13.51
N VAL A 149 -6.15 5.72 12.26
CA VAL A 149 -6.35 4.36 11.75
C VAL A 149 -5.44 3.36 12.46
N MET A 150 -4.19 3.74 12.75
CA MET A 150 -3.26 2.92 13.55
C MET A 150 -3.82 2.64 14.95
N VAL A 151 -4.36 3.66 15.63
CA VAL A 151 -4.98 3.49 16.95
C VAL A 151 -6.24 2.60 16.85
N ARG A 152 -7.09 2.84 15.86
CA ARG A 152 -8.30 2.04 15.60
C ARG A 152 -7.98 0.57 15.34
N ALA A 153 -6.87 0.28 14.64
CA ALA A 153 -6.41 -1.08 14.40
C ALA A 153 -6.21 -1.85 15.71
N VAL A 154 -5.53 -1.24 16.68
CA VAL A 154 -5.30 -1.84 18.01
C VAL A 154 -6.61 -2.04 18.75
N GLN A 155 -7.45 -1.02 18.78
CA GLN A 155 -8.68 -1.02 19.57
C GLN A 155 -9.69 -2.08 19.12
N ASN A 156 -9.75 -2.35 17.80
CA ASN A 156 -10.85 -3.12 17.24
C ASN A 156 -10.45 -4.51 16.72
N LEU A 157 -9.17 -4.75 16.39
CA LEU A 157 -8.78 -5.94 15.61
C LEU A 157 -7.87 -6.92 16.37
N ASN A 158 -7.48 -6.61 17.61
CA ASN A 158 -6.57 -7.44 18.42
C ASN A 158 -5.33 -7.96 17.63
N PRO A 159 -4.61 -7.08 16.91
CA PRO A 159 -3.53 -7.49 16.03
C PRO A 159 -2.35 -8.04 16.82
N GLN A 160 -1.61 -8.98 16.22
CA GLN A 160 -0.29 -9.36 16.70
C GLN A 160 0.80 -8.56 15.98
N VAL A 161 0.53 -8.15 14.74
CA VAL A 161 1.41 -7.32 13.93
C VAL A 161 0.60 -6.21 13.26
N ILE A 162 1.13 -5.00 13.26
CA ILE A 162 0.64 -3.90 12.43
C ILE A 162 1.72 -3.57 11.39
N VAL A 163 1.36 -3.54 10.12
CA VAL A 163 2.28 -3.17 9.04
C VAL A 163 1.83 -1.85 8.43
N ILE A 164 2.77 -0.91 8.29
CA ILE A 164 2.54 0.42 7.71
C ILE A 164 3.63 0.72 6.67
N ASP A 165 3.28 1.41 5.59
CA ASP A 165 4.23 1.69 4.49
C ASP A 165 5.27 2.75 4.89
N GLU A 166 4.77 3.88 5.42
CA GLU A 166 5.60 5.05 5.72
C GLU A 166 5.09 5.76 6.97
N ILE A 167 6.01 6.14 7.86
CA ILE A 167 5.80 7.04 8.99
C ILE A 167 6.33 8.43 8.61
N GLY A 168 5.48 9.45 8.62
CA GLY A 168 5.83 10.81 8.21
C GLY A 168 5.56 11.90 9.24
N THR A 169 4.86 11.61 10.33
CA THR A 169 4.46 12.62 11.33
C THR A 169 4.79 12.20 12.76
N GLU A 170 4.97 13.18 13.65
CA GLU A 170 5.21 12.92 15.09
C GLU A 170 4.07 12.09 15.71
N LYS A 171 2.82 12.36 15.33
CA LYS A 171 1.65 11.59 15.79
C LYS A 171 1.72 10.12 15.38
N GLU A 172 2.20 9.82 14.18
CA GLU A 172 2.40 8.43 13.73
C GLU A 172 3.53 7.74 14.51
N VAL A 173 4.59 8.46 14.85
CA VAL A 173 5.67 7.96 15.71
C VAL A 173 5.15 7.65 17.11
N GLU A 174 4.42 8.58 17.73
CA GLU A 174 3.80 8.38 19.04
C GLU A 174 2.85 7.17 19.04
N ALA A 175 2.02 7.04 17.99
CA ALA A 175 1.15 5.90 17.82
C ALA A 175 1.95 4.59 17.72
N ALA A 176 3.03 4.56 16.92
CA ALA A 176 3.88 3.39 16.78
C ALA A 176 4.55 2.98 18.10
N ILE A 177 5.07 3.94 18.87
CA ILE A 177 5.63 3.69 20.21
C ILE A 177 4.57 3.09 21.14
N SER A 178 3.38 3.68 21.14
CA SER A 178 2.24 3.24 21.95
C SER A 178 1.81 1.81 21.58
N ILE A 179 1.78 1.47 20.28
CA ILE A 179 1.50 0.13 19.76
C ILE A 179 2.55 -0.87 20.24
N ALA A 180 3.84 -0.56 20.05
CA ALA A 180 4.94 -1.43 20.43
C ALA A 180 4.97 -1.68 21.95
N ALA A 181 4.67 -0.67 22.76
CA ALA A 181 4.58 -0.78 24.22
C ALA A 181 3.48 -1.75 24.69
N ARG A 182 2.48 -2.06 23.84
CA ARG A 182 1.44 -3.06 24.09
C ARG A 182 1.85 -4.48 23.65
N GLY A 183 3.09 -4.66 23.22
CA GLY A 183 3.61 -5.95 22.74
C GLY A 183 3.17 -6.33 21.33
N ILE A 184 2.61 -5.38 20.57
CA ILE A 184 2.23 -5.57 19.18
C ILE A 184 3.45 -5.25 18.31
N GLN A 185 3.80 -6.18 17.42
CA GLN A 185 4.90 -5.97 16.48
C GLN A 185 4.52 -4.90 15.45
N LEU A 186 5.48 -4.05 15.07
CA LEU A 186 5.31 -3.00 14.05
C LEU A 186 6.37 -3.08 12.96
#